data_AF-A0A953Q0I9-F1
#
_entry.id   AF-A0A953Q0I9-F1
#
_cell.length_a   1.000
_cell.length_b   1.000
_cell.length_c   1.000
_cell.angle_alpha   90.00
_cell.angle_beta   90.00
_cell.angle_gamma   90.00
#
_symmetry.space_group_name_H-M   'P 1'
#
loop_
_entity.id
_entity.type
_entity.pdbx_description
1 polymer ?
#
loop_
_entity_poly.entity_id
_entity_poly.type
_entity_poly.pdbx_seq_one_letter_code
_entity_poly.pdbx_strand_id
1 'polypeptide(L)' 'RRELFLDLPFFDHNHRFLPALVQRQGGRTVSVVVNHRPRARGVSNYGTLDRLFVGISDLAGVMWLQRRAKTPEIMPDDV' A
#
# COMPACT_ATOMS: atom_id res chain seq x y z
N ARG A 1 1.61 -4.29 13.36
CA ARG A 1 2.84 -4.39 14.17
C ARG A 1 3.75 -3.23 13.79
N ARG A 2 4.48 -2.64 14.74
CA ARG A 2 5.26 -1.42 14.50
C ARG A 2 6.52 -1.72 13.67
N GLU A 3 7.22 -2.82 13.95
CA GLU A 3 8.45 -3.17 13.22
C GLU A 3 8.24 -3.24 11.70
N LEU A 4 7.20 -3.95 11.25
CA LEU A 4 6.86 -4.07 9.83
C LEU A 4 6.69 -2.73 9.13
N PHE A 5 6.08 -1.74 9.79
CA PHE A 5 5.86 -0.42 9.20
C PHE A 5 7.16 0.37 9.04
N LEU A 6 8.09 0.21 9.98
CA LEU A 6 9.39 0.88 9.95
C LEU A 6 10.32 0.32 8.86
N ASP A 7 10.11 -0.93 8.46
CA ASP A 7 10.85 -1.56 7.35
C ASP A 7 10.30 -1.17 5.97
N LEU A 8 9.13 -0.54 5.89
CA LEU A 8 8.56 -0.13 4.61
C LEU A 8 9.29 1.08 4.03
N PRO A 9 9.46 1.13 2.70
CA PRO A 9 10.00 2.30 2.03
C PRO A 9 9.10 3.53 2.24
N PHE A 10 9.72 4.67 2.54
CA PHE A 10 9.00 5.94 2.68
C PHE A 10 8.77 6.60 1.32
N PHE A 11 7.55 7.07 1.08
CA PHE A 11 7.16 7.95 -0.02
C PHE A 11 5.80 8.60 0.29
N ASP A 12 5.47 9.68 -0.40
CA ASP A 12 4.16 10.32 -0.27
C ASP A 12 3.03 9.35 -0.60
N HIS A 13 1.97 9.37 0.21
CA HIS A 13 0.83 8.46 0.07
C HIS A 13 1.12 6.96 0.30
N ASN A 14 2.25 6.59 0.92
CA ASN A 14 2.57 5.19 1.25
C ASN A 14 1.44 4.43 1.97
N HIS A 15 0.67 5.15 2.81
CA HIS A 15 -0.44 4.63 3.59
C HIS A 15 -1.56 4.03 2.71
N ARG A 16 -1.72 4.50 1.46
CA ARG A 16 -2.70 3.95 0.51
C ARG A 16 -2.30 2.57 -0.01
N PHE A 17 -1.00 2.27 0.03
CA PHE A 17 -0.42 1.06 -0.56
C PHE A 17 0.16 0.10 0.48
N LEU A 18 -0.11 0.31 1.77
CA LEU A 18 0.33 -0.60 2.83
C LEU A 18 0.01 -2.06 2.54
N PRO A 19 -1.20 -2.44 2.07
CA PRO A 19 -1.50 -3.83 1.74
C PRO A 19 -0.55 -4.44 0.71
N ALA A 20 -0.15 -3.66 -0.29
CA ALA A 20 0.75 -4.10 -1.35
C ALA A 20 2.22 -4.16 -0.87
N LEU A 21 2.64 -3.14 -0.11
CA LEU A 21 4.00 -3.08 0.45
C LEU A 21 4.24 -4.18 1.50
N VAL A 22 3.24 -4.47 2.32
CA VAL A 22 3.30 -5.57 3.29
C VAL A 22 3.42 -6.92 2.59
N GLN A 23 2.63 -7.15 1.53
CA GLN A 23 2.74 -8.37 0.72
C GLN A 23 4.12 -8.51 0.07
N ARG A 24 4.65 -7.41 -0.48
CA ARG A 24 6.00 -7.36 -1.04
C ARG A 24 7.07 -7.76 -0.01
N GLN A 25 6.91 -7.38 1.25
CA GLN A 25 7.84 -7.72 2.34
C GLN A 25 7.63 -9.16 2.88
N GLY A 26 6.81 -9.99 2.21
CA GLY A 26 6.49 -11.35 2.65
C GLY A 26 5.44 -11.41 3.77
N GLY A 27 4.82 -10.28 4.11
CA GLY A 27 3.74 -10.21 5.08
C GLY A 27 2.40 -10.68 4.52
N ARG A 28 1.43 -10.91 5.41
CA ARG A 28 0.06 -11.34 5.06
C ARG A 28 -0.92 -10.19 5.22
N THR A 29 -1.71 -9.94 4.17
CA THR A 29 -2.82 -8.98 4.20
C THR A 29 -4.14 -9.76 4.08
N VAL A 30 -5.12 -9.42 4.92
CA VAL A 30 -6.46 -10.02 4.90
C VAL A 30 -7.53 -8.93 4.82
N SER A 31 -8.51 -9.13 3.97
CA SER A 31 -9.69 -8.27 3.88
C SER A 31 -10.76 -8.75 4.86
N VAL A 32 -11.30 -7.84 5.65
CA VAL A 32 -12.37 -8.13 6.61
C VAL A 32 -13.61 -7.36 6.18
N VAL A 33 -14.75 -8.04 6.15
CA VAL A 33 -16.03 -7.41 5.82
C VAL A 33 -16.42 -6.47 6.95
N VAL A 34 -16.75 -5.23 6.60
CA VAL A 34 -17.20 -4.20 7.55
C VAL A 34 -18.56 -3.67 7.13
N ASN A 35 -19.35 -3.18 8.09
CA ASN A 35 -20.66 -2.62 7.81
C ASN A 35 -20.51 -1.21 7.19
N HIS A 36 -21.14 -0.99 6.03
CA HIS A 36 -21.14 0.30 5.35
C HIS A 36 -22.37 1.12 5.75
N ARG A 37 -22.15 2.36 6.21
CA ARG A 37 -23.23 3.30 6.56
C ARG A 37 -23.26 4.46 5.57
N PRO A 38 -24.33 4.63 4.76
CA PRO A 38 -24.43 5.74 3.81
C PRO A 38 -24.52 7.08 4.55
N ARG A 39 -23.91 8.13 3.98
CA ARG A 39 -23.97 9.48 4.53
C ARG A 39 -25.38 10.06 4.30
N ALA A 40 -26.06 10.47 5.37
CA ALA A 40 -27.46 10.92 5.29
C ALA A 40 -27.62 12.41 4.91
N ARG A 41 -26.61 13.25 5.16
CA ARG A 41 -26.65 14.71 4.92
C ARG A 41 -25.27 15.26 4.56
N GLY A 42 -25.26 16.42 3.91
CA GLY A 42 -24.05 17.16 3.52
C GLY A 42 -23.58 16.87 2.10
N VAL A 43 -22.79 17.80 1.54
CA VAL A 43 -22.17 17.67 0.22
C VAL A 43 -20.78 17.04 0.39
N SER A 44 -20.37 16.21 -0.57
CA SER A 44 -19.03 15.63 -0.57
C SER A 44 -17.99 16.70 -0.89
N ASN A 45 -17.07 16.98 0.03
CA ASN A 45 -15.91 17.86 -0.22
C ASN A 45 -14.77 17.14 -0.97
N TYR A 46 -15.08 16.05 -1.68
CA TYR A 46 -14.09 15.21 -2.36
C TYR A 46 -14.21 15.42 -3.87
N GLY A 47 -13.22 16.12 -4.46
CA GLY A 47 -13.06 16.18 -5.91
C GLY A 47 -12.58 14.82 -6.45
N THR A 48 -13.34 14.23 -7.37
CA THR A 48 -13.08 12.89 -7.92
C THR A 48 -11.90 12.89 -8.89
N LEU A 49 -11.79 13.92 -9.72
CA LEU A 49 -10.83 13.98 -10.83
C LEU A 49 -9.41 14.28 -10.35
N ASP A 50 -9.21 15.29 -9.50
CA ASP A 50 -7.88 15.61 -8.97
C ASP A 50 -7.26 14.43 -8.21
N ARG A 51 -8.09 13.71 -7.44
CA ARG A 51 -7.66 12.52 -6.69
C ARG A 51 -7.39 11.33 -7.60
N LEU A 52 -8.12 11.20 -8.72
CA LEU A 52 -7.90 10.13 -9.69
C LEU A 52 -6.50 10.25 -10.31
N PHE A 53 -6.13 11.44 -10.79
CA PHE A 53 -4.83 11.64 -11.42
C PHE A 53 -3.66 11.44 -10.45
N VAL A 54 -3.77 11.96 -9.22
CA VAL A 54 -2.78 11.69 -8.16
C VAL A 54 -2.69 10.19 -7.85
N GLY A 55 -3.82 9.49 -7.82
CA GLY A 55 -3.84 8.04 -7.61
C GLY A 55 -3.15 7.26 -8.73
N ILE A 56 -3.28 7.69 -9.99
CA ILE A 56 -2.61 7.07 -11.14
C ILE A 56 -1.08 7.25 -11.04
N SER A 57 -0.61 8.46 -10.72
CA SER A 57 0.83 8.70 -10.53
C SER A 57 1.41 7.88 -9.38
N ASP A 58 0.69 7.81 -8.25
CA ASP A 58 1.10 7.00 -7.10
C ASP A 58 1.20 5.52 -7.48
N LEU A 59 0.22 5.01 -8.24
CA LEU A 59 0.20 3.61 -8.69
C LEU A 59 1.41 3.28 -9.56
N ALA A 60 1.75 4.15 -10.51
CA ALA A 60 2.94 3.99 -11.35
C ALA A 60 4.23 3.96 -10.50
N GLY A 61 4.32 4.84 -9.50
CA GLY A 61 5.45 4.87 -8.55
C GLY A 61 5.59 3.57 -7.76
N VAL A 62 4.47 3.03 -7.25
CA VAL A 62 4.48 1.77 -6.50
C VAL A 62 4.79 0.57 -7.40
N MET A 63 4.28 0.53 -8.63
CA MET A 63 4.63 -0.49 -9.61
C MET A 63 6.13 -0.49 -9.90
N TRP A 64 6.72 0.69 -10.09
CA TRP A 64 8.16 0.84 -10.28
C TRP A 64 8.94 0.37 -9.05
N LEU A 65 8.50 0.74 -7.85
CA LEU A 65 9.14 0.36 -6.59
C LEU A 65 9.10 -1.16 -6.35
N GLN A 66 7.95 -1.78 -6.64
CA GLN A 66 7.82 -3.24 -6.60
C GLN A 66 8.74 -3.92 -7.61
N ARG A 67 8.84 -3.39 -8.83
CA ARG A 67 9.67 -3.97 -9.90
C ARG A 67 11.17 -3.84 -9.61
N ARG A 68 11.60 -2.77 -8.94
CA ARG A 68 13.02 -2.52 -8.62
C ARG A 68 13.48 -3.20 -7.32
N ALA A 69 12.53 -3.63 -6.50
CA ALA A 69 12.84 -4.35 -5.27
C ALA A 69 13.51 -5.69 -5.59
N LYS A 70 14.71 -5.89 -5.04
CA LYS A 70 15.37 -7.19 -5.00
C LYS A 70 15.23 -7.71 -3.58
N THR A 71 14.45 -8.75 -3.39
CA THR A 71 14.35 -9.47 -2.11
C THR A 71 15.20 -10.73 -2.27
N PRO A 72 16.49 -10.71 -1.91
CA PRO A 72 17.33 -11.89 -2.05
C PRO A 72 16.84 -12.98 -1.10
N GLU A 73 16.63 -14.19 -1.62
CA GLU A 73 16.49 -15.37 -0.78
C GLU A 73 17.89 -15.76 -0.28
N ILE A 74 18.10 -15.69 1.03
CA ILE A 74 19.34 -16.16 1.65
C ILE A 74 19.22 -17.68 1.67
N MET A 75 19.98 -18.36 0.79
CA MET A 75 20.16 -19.79 0.93
C MET A 75 20.82 -20.07 2.27
N PRO A 76 20.29 -20.98 3.09
CA PRO A 76 20.98 -21.39 4.30
C PRO A 76 22.35 -21.95 3.90
N ASP A 77 23.40 -21.51 4.58
CA ASP A 77 24.73 -22.10 4.40
C ASP A 77 24.61 -23.59 4.69
N ASP A 78 24.83 -24.42 3.67
CA ASP A 78 24.80 -25.88 3.79
C ASP A 78 25.77 -26.29 4.91
N VAL A 79 25.21 -26.85 5.99
CA VAL A 79 25.96 -27.44 7.11
C VAL A 79 26.28 -28.89 6.78
#